data_AF-A0A5C0VI45-F1
#
_entry.id   AF-A0A5C0VI45-F1
#
_cell.length_a   1.000
_cell.length_b   1.000
_cell.length_c   1.000
_cell.angle_alpha   90.00
_cell.angle_beta   90.00
_cell.angle_gamma   90.00
#
_symmetry.space_group_name_H-M   'P 1'
#
loop_
_entity.id
_entity.type
_entity.pdbx_description
1 polymer ?
#
loop_
_entity_poly.entity_id
_entity_poly.type
_entity_poly.pdbx_seq_one_letter_code
_entity_poly.pdbx_strand_id
1 'polypeptide(L)'
;MATKSAIDYLDSEITKWKVKNKREFEHSVSAVQVIDKSVSRQVLDDRKFIELTKYDNYFDESIIDGHYEVGQTGKPYLGFNECALPLVLNHNTPNNSLPILWLPADKKFTGLFPRVTRHKE
;
A
#
# COMPACT_ATOMS: atom_id res chain seq x y z
N MET A 1 -0.18 2.72 -4.53
CA MET A 1 -0.85 2.16 -5.72
C MET A 1 -2.25 1.68 -5.40
N ALA A 2 -3.26 2.22 -6.07
CA ALA A 2 -4.58 1.62 -6.16
C ALA A 2 -4.57 0.51 -7.22
N THR A 3 -5.47 -0.48 -7.17
CA THR A 3 -5.49 -1.64 -8.11
C THR A 3 -5.49 -1.22 -9.57
N LYS A 4 -6.15 -0.11 -9.90
CA LYS A 4 -6.15 0.48 -11.25
C LYS A 4 -4.73 0.83 -11.74
N SER A 5 -3.88 1.35 -10.87
CA SER A 5 -2.49 1.70 -11.23
C SER A 5 -1.65 0.48 -11.55
N ALA A 6 -1.91 -0.65 -10.89
CA ALA A 6 -1.23 -1.91 -11.16
C ALA A 6 -1.64 -2.50 -12.52
N ILE A 7 -2.94 -2.43 -12.86
CA ILE A 7 -3.44 -2.83 -14.18
C ILE A 7 -2.75 -2.00 -15.27
N ASP A 8 -2.81 -0.67 -15.15
CA ASP A 8 -2.22 0.24 -16.15
C ASP A 8 -0.70 0.03 -16.31
N TYR A 9 0.00 -0.26 -15.20
CA TYR A 9 1.42 -0.58 -15.22
C TYR A 9 1.71 -1.89 -15.96
N LEU A 10 0.98 -2.97 -15.63
CA LEU A 10 1.18 -4.27 -16.25
C LEU A 10 0.88 -4.24 -17.75
N ASP A 11 -0.19 -3.59 -18.17
CA ASP A 11 -0.53 -3.42 -19.59
C ASP A 11 0.58 -2.66 -20.33
N SER A 12 1.12 -1.60 -19.71
CA SER A 12 2.24 -0.83 -20.28
C SER A 12 3.51 -1.67 -20.42
N GLU A 13 3.89 -2.42 -19.37
CA GLU A 13 5.09 -3.23 -19.39
C GLU A 13 4.99 -4.43 -20.33
N ILE A 14 3.83 -5.08 -20.41
CA ILE A 14 3.58 -6.15 -21.39
C ILE A 14 3.70 -5.60 -22.82
N THR A 15 3.17 -4.41 -23.08
CA THR A 15 3.29 -3.75 -24.38
C THR A 15 4.76 -3.45 -24.73
N LYS A 16 5.53 -2.89 -23.80
CA LYS A 16 6.98 -2.65 -23.99
C LYS A 16 7.74 -3.95 -24.25
N TRP A 17 7.41 -5.00 -23.49
CA TRP A 17 8.03 -6.32 -23.64
C TRP A 17 7.74 -6.95 -25.01
N LYS A 18 6.50 -6.84 -25.52
CA LYS A 18 6.12 -7.31 -26.86
C LYS A 18 6.97 -6.67 -27.95
N VAL A 19 7.09 -5.34 -27.91
CA VAL A 19 7.90 -4.56 -28.85
C VAL A 19 9.37 -5.00 -28.79
N LYS A 20 9.93 -5.11 -27.57
CA LYS A 20 11.32 -5.54 -27.36
C LYS A 20 11.59 -6.95 -27.90
N ASN A 21 10.65 -7.87 -27.75
CA ASN A 21 10.82 -9.29 -28.09
C ASN A 21 10.22 -9.66 -29.45
N LYS A 22 9.68 -8.71 -30.22
CA LYS A 22 9.03 -8.93 -31.51
C LYS A 22 7.97 -10.03 -31.45
N ARG A 23 7.15 -10.00 -30.39
CA ARG A 23 6.06 -10.96 -30.16
C ARG A 23 4.72 -10.27 -30.36
N GLU A 24 3.81 -10.95 -31.04
CA GLU A 24 2.41 -10.54 -31.16
C GLU A 24 1.51 -11.59 -30.52
N PHE A 25 0.71 -11.16 -29.56
CA PHE A 25 -0.31 -11.96 -28.90
C PHE A 25 -1.34 -11.04 -28.25
N GLU A 26 -2.57 -11.50 -28.06
CA GLU A 26 -3.58 -10.77 -27.30
C GLU A 26 -3.41 -11.02 -25.80
N HIS A 27 -3.74 -10.01 -25.00
CA HIS A 27 -3.68 -10.12 -23.54
C HIS A 27 -4.73 -9.22 -22.91
N SER A 28 -5.14 -9.57 -21.70
CA SER A 28 -5.98 -8.75 -20.85
C SER A 28 -5.51 -8.88 -19.41
N VAL A 29 -5.31 -7.76 -18.73
CA VAL A 29 -5.12 -7.72 -17.28
C VAL A 29 -6.44 -7.31 -16.64
N SER A 30 -6.87 -8.03 -15.61
CA SER A 30 -8.10 -7.73 -14.90
C SER A 30 -7.90 -7.97 -13.41
N ALA A 31 -8.53 -7.13 -12.59
CA ALA A 31 -8.59 -7.32 -11.15
C ALA A 31 -10.00 -7.74 -10.74
N VAL A 32 -10.09 -8.68 -9.79
CA VAL A 32 -11.38 -9.10 -9.21
C VAL A 32 -12.09 -7.91 -8.55
N GLN A 33 -11.32 -7.08 -7.85
CA GLN A 33 -11.81 -5.84 -7.23
C GLN A 33 -10.91 -4.68 -7.64
N VAL A 34 -11.47 -3.75 -8.40
CA VAL A 34 -10.77 -2.51 -8.75
C VAL A 34 -10.97 -1.51 -7.62
N ILE A 35 -9.87 -1.13 -6.97
CA ILE A 35 -9.83 0.01 -6.07
C ILE A 35 -9.32 1.20 -6.87
N ASP A 36 -10.13 2.25 -6.89
CA ASP A 36 -9.82 3.47 -7.62
C ASP A 36 -8.91 4.40 -6.80
N LYS A 37 -8.16 5.26 -7.49
CA LYS A 37 -7.28 6.26 -6.84
C LYS A 37 -8.06 7.27 -5.98
N SER A 38 -9.35 7.49 -6.25
CA SER A 38 -10.21 8.35 -5.45
C SER A 38 -10.27 7.90 -3.98
N VAL A 39 -10.15 6.61 -3.69
CA VAL A 39 -10.17 6.11 -2.31
C VAL A 39 -8.97 6.64 -1.53
N SER A 40 -7.76 6.55 -2.09
CA SER A 40 -6.56 7.15 -1.49
C SER A 40 -6.68 8.68 -1.42
N ARG A 41 -7.26 9.31 -2.46
CA ARG A 41 -7.44 10.77 -2.50
C ARG A 41 -8.35 11.26 -1.36
N GLN A 42 -9.44 10.57 -1.09
CA GLN A 42 -10.34 10.91 0.02
C GLN A 42 -9.61 10.89 1.37
N VAL A 43 -8.73 9.91 1.60
CA VAL A 43 -7.88 9.87 2.81
C VAL A 43 -6.95 11.07 2.85
N LEU A 44 -6.29 11.40 1.74
CA LEU A 44 -5.34 12.51 1.65
C LEU A 44 -6.02 13.89 1.81
N ASP A 45 -7.27 14.00 1.40
CA ASP A 45 -8.06 15.24 1.50
C ASP A 45 -8.60 15.46 2.94
N ASP A 46 -8.71 14.41 3.77
CA ASP A 46 -9.05 14.53 5.19
C ASP A 46 -7.85 14.98 6.02
N ARG A 47 -7.68 16.30 6.11
CA ARG A 47 -6.58 16.92 6.87
C ARG A 47 -6.53 16.49 8.33
N LYS A 48 -7.68 16.32 8.99
CA LYS A 48 -7.71 15.96 10.42
C LYS A 48 -7.19 14.53 10.61
N PHE A 49 -7.61 13.63 9.73
CA PHE A 49 -7.12 12.26 9.72
C PHE A 49 -5.61 12.21 9.40
N ILE A 50 -5.16 12.94 8.38
CA ILE A 50 -3.73 12.98 8.03
C ILE A 50 -2.89 13.53 9.18
N GLU A 51 -3.31 14.61 9.84
CA GLU A 51 -2.61 15.12 11.02
C GLU A 51 -2.56 14.07 12.12
N LEU A 52 -3.68 13.39 12.42
CA LEU A 52 -3.72 12.29 13.39
C LEU A 52 -2.68 11.19 13.09
N THR A 53 -2.51 10.81 11.82
CA THR A 53 -1.53 9.78 11.43
C THR A 53 -0.07 10.17 11.64
N LYS A 54 0.23 11.47 11.78
CA LYS A 54 1.58 11.99 12.00
C LYS A 54 1.94 12.12 13.48
N TYR A 55 0.96 12.11 14.38
CA TYR A 55 1.24 12.27 15.80
C TYR A 55 2.16 11.14 16.29
N ASP A 56 3.18 11.50 17.08
CA ASP A 56 4.16 10.55 17.62
C ASP A 56 3.51 9.36 18.35
N ASN A 57 2.32 9.54 18.94
CA ASN A 57 1.58 8.47 19.62
C ASN A 57 0.95 7.43 18.66
N TYR A 58 0.85 7.75 17.37
CA TYR A 58 0.24 6.91 16.34
C TYR A 58 1.18 6.66 15.14
N PHE A 59 2.48 6.88 15.35
CA PHE A 59 3.51 6.61 14.37
C PHE A 59 4.71 5.91 15.02
N ASP A 60 5.17 4.84 14.36
CA ASP A 60 6.34 4.05 14.77
C ASP A 60 7.34 4.05 13.62
N GLU A 61 8.53 4.60 13.85
CA GLU A 61 9.59 4.71 12.82
C GLU A 61 10.17 3.35 12.40
N SER A 62 10.03 2.30 13.23
CA SER A 62 10.52 0.95 12.91
C SER A 62 9.81 0.30 11.73
N ILE A 63 8.76 0.92 11.18
CA ILE A 63 8.15 0.48 9.93
C ILE A 63 9.04 0.75 8.70
N ILE A 64 10.00 1.67 8.83
CA ILE A 64 10.95 2.02 7.78
C ILE A 64 12.10 1.01 7.86
N ASP A 65 11.91 -0.15 7.23
CA ASP A 65 12.94 -1.18 7.08
C ASP A 65 13.51 -1.19 5.65
N GLY A 66 14.50 -2.06 5.38
CA GLY A 66 15.12 -2.15 4.06
C GLY A 66 14.14 -2.56 2.93
N HIS A 67 13.03 -3.24 3.26
CA HIS A 67 11.98 -3.52 2.27
C HIS A 67 11.10 -2.30 2.03
N TYR A 68 10.90 -1.47 3.05
CA TYR A 68 10.17 -0.22 2.94
C TYR A 68 10.92 0.80 2.07
N GLU A 69 12.24 0.85 2.20
CA GLU A 69 13.13 1.77 1.47
C GLU A 69 13.17 1.56 -0.05
N VAL A 70 12.71 0.41 -0.56
CA VAL A 70 12.58 0.20 -2.01
C VAL A 70 11.44 1.03 -2.62
N GLY A 71 10.57 1.62 -1.77
CA GLY A 71 9.50 2.54 -2.15
C GLY A 71 9.76 3.98 -1.70
N GLN A 72 8.74 4.83 -1.84
CA GLN A 72 8.78 6.21 -1.31
C GLN A 72 8.70 6.24 0.23
N THR A 73 9.57 7.04 0.85
CA THR A 73 9.78 7.11 2.31
C THR A 73 9.55 8.50 2.92
N GLY A 74 9.09 9.49 2.16
CA GLY A 74 8.89 10.86 2.67
C GLY A 74 7.70 11.00 3.62
N LYS A 75 6.70 10.12 3.49
CA LYS A 75 5.48 10.09 4.33
C LYS A 75 5.15 8.66 4.77
N PRO A 76 5.95 8.08 5.67
CA PRO A 76 5.84 6.66 6.04
C PRO A 76 4.50 6.33 6.74
N TYR A 77 3.88 7.30 7.40
CA TYR A 77 2.53 7.19 7.97
C TYR A 77 1.41 6.95 6.94
N LEU A 78 1.70 7.08 5.63
CA LEU A 78 0.77 6.75 4.55
C LEU A 78 0.87 5.29 4.07
N GLY A 79 1.69 4.46 4.72
CA GLY A 79 1.94 3.08 4.31
C GLY A 79 2.86 2.99 3.09
N PHE A 80 3.22 1.77 2.69
CA PHE A 80 4.27 1.52 1.69
C PHE A 80 4.03 2.32 0.40
N ASN A 81 5.10 2.98 -0.09
CA ASN A 81 5.09 3.84 -1.26
C ASN A 81 4.01 4.96 -1.19
N GLU A 82 3.76 5.46 0.02
CA GLU A 82 2.86 6.57 0.33
C GLU A 82 1.46 6.41 -0.28
N CYS A 83 0.93 5.18 -0.26
CA CYS A 83 -0.29 4.84 -0.98
C CYS A 83 -1.57 5.38 -0.31
N ALA A 84 -1.54 5.56 1.01
CA ALA A 84 -2.69 5.95 1.82
C ALA A 84 -3.91 5.06 1.58
N LEU A 85 -3.73 3.73 1.54
CA LEU A 85 -4.83 2.80 1.27
C LEU A 85 -5.62 2.50 2.56
N PRO A 86 -6.92 2.86 2.65
CA PRO A 86 -7.74 2.58 3.83
C PRO A 86 -8.38 1.19 3.74
N LEU A 87 -7.56 0.15 3.53
CA LEU A 87 -8.02 -1.23 3.37
C LEU A 87 -7.38 -2.14 4.42
N VAL A 88 -8.17 -3.02 5.02
CA VAL A 88 -7.68 -4.11 5.85
C VAL A 88 -8.34 -5.40 5.38
N LEU A 89 -7.55 -6.46 5.18
CA LEU A 89 -8.01 -7.78 4.79
C LEU A 89 -7.59 -8.79 5.86
N ASN A 90 -8.53 -9.59 6.35
CA ASN A 90 -8.32 -10.51 7.48
C ASN A 90 -7.08 -11.44 7.33
N HIS A 91 -6.72 -11.79 6.10
CA HIS A 91 -5.65 -12.77 5.83
C HIS A 91 -4.52 -12.27 4.94
N ASN A 92 -4.61 -11.04 4.41
CA ASN A 92 -3.60 -10.50 3.50
C ASN A 92 -3.74 -8.98 3.34
N THR A 93 -3.77 -8.23 4.45
CA THR A 93 -3.76 -6.77 4.37
C THR A 93 -2.50 -6.33 3.60
N PRO A 94 -2.62 -5.48 2.57
CA PRO A 94 -1.46 -5.04 1.80
C PRO A 94 -0.59 -4.09 2.61
N ASN A 95 0.73 -4.12 2.37
CA ASN A 95 1.68 -3.20 3.02
C ASN A 95 1.44 -1.72 2.65
N ASN A 96 0.67 -1.47 1.59
CA ASN A 96 0.22 -0.14 1.19
C ASN A 96 -0.84 0.45 2.13
N SER A 97 -1.38 -0.35 3.05
CA SER A 97 -2.33 0.10 4.05
C SER A 97 -1.68 1.03 5.08
N LEU A 98 -2.49 1.93 5.63
CA LEU A 98 -2.06 2.89 6.64
C LEU A 98 -1.61 2.16 7.93
N PRO A 99 -0.42 2.48 8.49
CA PRO A 99 0.05 1.90 9.75
C PRO A 99 -0.95 2.08 10.90
N ILE A 100 -1.64 3.23 10.97
CA ILE A 100 -2.66 3.47 12.01
C ILE A 100 -3.80 2.44 11.98
N LEU A 101 -4.09 1.86 10.81
CA LEU A 101 -5.09 0.82 10.64
C LEU A 101 -4.50 -0.58 10.84
N TRP A 102 -3.28 -0.82 10.36
CA TRP A 102 -2.66 -2.13 10.34
C TRP A 102 -1.20 -2.08 10.76
N LEU A 103 -0.96 -2.32 12.05
CA LEU A 103 0.37 -2.40 12.65
C LEU A 103 0.39 -3.53 13.71
N PRO A 104 1.50 -4.26 13.86
CA PRO A 104 1.64 -5.26 14.91
C PRO A 104 1.48 -4.70 16.33
N ALA A 105 1.09 -5.56 17.28
CA ALA A 105 0.88 -5.15 18.68
C ALA A 105 2.18 -4.96 19.48
N ASP A 106 3.32 -5.42 18.97
CA ASP A 106 4.66 -5.27 19.56
C ASP A 106 5.35 -3.96 19.16
N LYS A 107 4.63 -3.04 18.52
CA LYS A 107 5.08 -1.72 18.12
C LYS A 107 4.70 -0.65 19.15
N LYS A 108 5.24 0.58 18.98
CA LYS A 108 4.99 1.74 19.84
C LYS A 108 3.50 2.01 20.07
N PHE A 109 2.68 1.70 19.07
CA PHE A 109 1.23 1.70 19.17
C PHE A 109 0.67 0.48 18.44
N THR A 110 -0.56 0.09 18.78
CA THR A 110 -1.27 -0.99 18.11
C THR A 110 -2.20 -0.41 17.05
N GLY A 111 -2.08 -0.86 15.81
CA GLY A 111 -3.02 -0.48 14.76
C GLY A 111 -4.44 -0.94 15.09
N LEU A 112 -5.46 -0.24 14.57
CA LEU A 112 -6.87 -0.56 14.84
C LEU A 112 -7.23 -2.02 14.55
N PHE A 113 -6.58 -2.60 13.55
CA PHE A 113 -6.62 -4.02 13.21
C PHE A 113 -5.21 -4.60 13.35
N PRO A 114 -4.86 -5.17 14.51
CA PRO A 114 -3.51 -5.61 14.78
C PRO A 114 -3.02 -6.65 13.77
N ARG A 115 -1.82 -6.46 13.23
CA ARG A 115 -1.19 -7.44 12.35
C ARG A 115 -0.80 -8.67 13.16
N VAL A 116 -1.42 -9.80 12.86
CA VAL A 116 -1.07 -11.10 13.47
C VAL A 116 0.05 -11.74 12.64
N THR A 117 1.23 -11.89 13.22
CA THR A 117 2.33 -12.64 12.62
C THR A 117 2.00 -14.12 12.66
N ARG A 118 1.89 -14.77 11.50
CA ARG A 118 1.58 -16.21 11.39
C ARG A 118 2.76 -17.11 11.73
N HIS A 119 3.96 -16.56 11.80
CA HIS A 119 5.17 -17.27 12.18
C HIS A 119 5.67 -16.71 13.50
N LYS A 120 5.66 -17.54 14.54
CA LYS A 120 6.55 -17.36 15.69
C LYS A 120 7.90 -17.91 15.23
N GLU A 121 8.95 -17.09 15.32
CA GLU A 121 10.32 -17.61 15.28
C GLU A 121 10.55 -18.59 16.44
#